data_AF-D0NSP9-F1
#
_entry.id   AF-D0NSP9-F1
#
_cell.length_a   1.000
_cell.length_b   1.000
_cell.length_c   1.000
_cell.angle_alpha   90.00
_cell.angle_beta   90.00
_cell.angle_gamma   90.00
#
_symmetry.space_group_name_H-M   'P 1'
#
loop_
_entity.id
_entity.type
_entity.pdbx_description
1 polymer ?
#
loop_
_entity_poly.entity_id
_entity_poly.type
_entity_poly.pdbx_seq_one_letter_code
_entity_poly.pdbx_strand_id
1 'polypeptide(L)'
;MKRLMTAFTFPSPTVATAASRFATLVEMGFPQRRSGALSLCTCHQAFTTVGYLCPRCKSKSCDLPTTCQVCNLPLVSSPHLARSYHHLFPVAKFAQHLLRSGATGEKGAKISPELVQKKCFGCLLLLGLDGEGAAYECATCQNVFCSECDTYVHDSLHNCPGCS
;
A
#
# COMPACT_ATOMS: atom_id res chain seq x y z
N MET A 1 -11.99 21.42 3.83
CA MET A 1 -11.39 20.68 4.97
C MET A 1 -10.91 19.27 4.62
N LYS A 2 -11.69 18.41 3.95
CA LYS A 2 -11.26 17.03 3.60
C LYS A 2 -9.90 16.92 2.88
N ARG A 3 -9.61 17.79 1.91
CA ARG A 3 -8.33 17.79 1.15
C ARG A 3 -7.08 18.12 1.98
N LEU A 4 -7.23 18.86 3.09
CA LEU A 4 -6.11 19.15 3.99
C LEU A 4 -5.84 17.98 4.93
N MET A 5 -6.88 17.25 5.34
CA MET A 5 -6.75 16.08 6.22
C MET A 5 -6.10 14.89 5.52
N THR A 6 -6.33 14.73 4.22
CA THR A 6 -5.67 13.69 3.38
C THR A 6 -4.17 13.93 3.20
N ALA A 7 -3.67 15.16 3.39
CA ALA A 7 -2.23 15.41 3.32
C ALA A 7 -1.49 14.82 4.54
N PHE A 8 -2.15 14.65 5.68
CA PHE A 8 -1.56 14.12 6.91
C PHE A 8 -1.66 12.59 7.04
N THR A 9 -2.36 11.90 6.12
CA THR A 9 -2.41 10.44 6.11
C THR A 9 -1.15 9.81 5.51
N PHE A 10 -0.42 10.55 4.67
CA PHE A 10 0.87 10.12 4.18
C PHE A 10 1.95 10.45 5.20
N PRO A 11 2.84 9.52 5.55
CA PRO A 11 3.96 9.83 6.43
C PRO A 11 4.80 10.92 5.77
N SER A 12 4.91 12.07 6.44
CA SER A 12 5.70 13.18 5.91
C SER A 12 7.15 12.73 5.68
N PRO A 13 7.79 13.12 4.56
CA PRO A 13 9.18 12.80 4.35
C PRO A 13 10.00 13.39 5.49
N THR A 14 10.87 12.57 6.09
CA THR A 14 11.76 13.04 7.15
C THR A 14 12.76 14.02 6.54
N VAL A 15 12.55 15.31 6.79
CA VAL A 15 13.52 16.35 6.40
C VAL A 15 14.81 16.07 7.15
N ALA A 16 15.92 15.99 6.41
CA ALA A 16 17.21 15.59 6.93
C ALA A 16 17.79 16.63 7.91
N THR A 17 17.29 16.64 9.14
CA THR A 17 17.78 17.42 10.27
C THR A 17 18.81 16.61 11.06
N ALA A 18 19.57 17.22 11.96
CA ALA A 18 20.58 16.50 12.75
C ALA A 18 20.03 15.25 13.50
N ALA A 19 18.72 15.22 13.80
CA ALA A 19 18.02 14.09 14.40
C ALA A 19 17.69 12.94 13.42
N SER A 20 17.56 13.20 12.11
CA SER A 20 17.24 12.17 11.11
C SER A 20 18.44 11.30 10.73
N ARG A 21 19.65 11.61 11.23
CA ARG A 21 20.86 10.79 11.03
C ARG A 21 20.87 9.52 11.88
N PHE A 22 19.97 9.41 12.84
CA PHE A 22 19.89 8.27 13.75
C PHE A 22 18.73 7.37 13.35
N ALA A 23 18.95 6.51 12.35
CA ALA A 23 18.09 5.35 12.15
C ALA A 23 18.37 4.34 13.27
N THR A 24 17.60 4.41 14.35
CA THR A 24 17.72 3.46 15.47
C THR A 24 17.01 2.17 15.13
N LEU A 25 17.72 1.04 15.21
CA LEU A 25 17.10 -0.28 15.09
C LEU A 25 16.26 -0.56 16.33
N VAL A 26 14.99 -0.90 16.11
CA VAL A 26 14.04 -1.22 17.18
C VAL A 26 13.67 -2.70 17.08
N GLU A 27 13.78 -3.41 18.19
CA GLU A 27 13.31 -4.79 18.27
C GLU A 27 11.78 -4.85 18.27
N MET A 28 11.22 -5.67 17.38
CA MET A 28 9.78 -5.88 17.25
C MET A 28 9.46 -7.38 17.38
N GLY A 29 8.31 -7.70 17.99
CA GLY A 29 7.81 -9.06 18.14
C GLY A 29 6.69 -9.36 17.15
N PHE A 30 6.78 -10.52 16.47
CA PHE A 30 5.72 -11.06 15.60
C PHE A 30 5.03 -12.24 16.28
N PRO A 31 3.98 -12.02 17.07
CA PRO A 31 3.36 -13.09 17.84
C PRO A 31 2.45 -13.96 16.96
N GLN A 32 2.35 -15.24 17.30
CA GLN A 32 1.41 -16.16 16.67
C GLN A 32 0.05 -16.11 17.39
N ARG A 33 -1.03 -16.22 16.61
CA ARG A 33 -2.40 -16.32 17.13
C ARG A 33 -2.64 -17.72 17.68
N ARG A 34 -3.12 -17.82 18.92
CA ARG A 34 -3.51 -19.08 19.57
C ARG A 34 -4.97 -19.02 19.99
N SER A 35 -5.68 -20.12 19.75
CA SER A 35 -7.10 -20.32 20.12
C SER A 35 -7.28 -21.64 20.86
N GLY A 36 -8.31 -21.73 21.70
CA GLY A 36 -8.83 -22.98 22.27
C GLY A 36 -8.64 -23.15 23.78
N ALA A 37 -7.57 -22.60 24.36
CA ALA A 37 -7.33 -22.66 25.80
C ALA A 37 -7.74 -21.35 26.50
N LEU A 38 -8.61 -21.44 27.51
CA LEU A 38 -8.95 -20.31 28.37
C LEU A 38 -7.67 -19.83 29.08
N SER A 39 -7.32 -18.57 28.88
CA SER A 39 -6.09 -17.98 29.41
C SER A 39 -6.29 -16.50 29.68
N LEU A 40 -5.63 -16.01 30.73
CA LEU A 40 -5.69 -14.62 31.14
C LEU A 40 -5.02 -13.73 30.08
N CYS A 41 -5.73 -12.73 29.60
CA CYS A 41 -5.17 -11.67 28.80
C CYS A 41 -4.46 -10.66 29.71
N THR A 42 -3.18 -10.42 29.47
CA THR A 42 -2.38 -9.48 30.28
C THR A 42 -2.80 -8.02 30.06
N CYS A 43 -3.43 -7.70 28.92
CA CYS A 43 -3.84 -6.34 28.59
C CYS A 43 -5.05 -5.87 29.41
N HIS A 44 -6.04 -6.75 29.61
CA HIS A 44 -7.32 -6.40 30.25
C HIS A 44 -7.58 -7.18 31.55
N GLN A 45 -6.67 -8.08 31.92
CA GLN A 45 -6.81 -9.00 33.07
C GLN A 45 -8.12 -9.81 33.01
N ALA A 46 -8.58 -10.11 31.79
CA ALA A 46 -9.78 -10.87 31.52
C ALA A 46 -9.43 -12.22 30.89
N PHE A 47 -10.20 -13.26 31.22
CA PHE A 47 -10.05 -14.56 30.59
C PHE A 47 -10.59 -14.53 29.17
N THR A 48 -9.75 -14.88 28.20
CA THR A 48 -10.16 -15.02 26.81
C THR A 48 -9.75 -16.40 26.29
N THR A 49 -10.39 -16.90 25.24
CA THR A 49 -10.03 -18.18 24.60
C THR A 49 -9.10 -17.98 23.40
N VAL A 50 -8.99 -16.75 22.91
CA VAL A 50 -8.17 -16.36 21.75
C VAL A 50 -7.24 -15.21 22.14
N GLY A 51 -6.02 -15.23 21.60
CA GLY A 51 -5.08 -14.12 21.71
C GLY A 51 -3.75 -14.41 21.02
N TYR A 52 -2.82 -13.48 21.16
CA TYR A 52 -1.49 -13.51 20.59
C TYR A 52 -0.46 -13.75 21.70
N LEU A 53 0.48 -14.66 21.46
CA LEU A 53 1.52 -14.97 22.44
C LEU A 53 2.80 -14.19 22.14
N CYS A 54 3.29 -13.42 23.12
CA CYS A 54 4.56 -12.72 23.01
C CYS A 54 5.70 -13.72 22.70
N PRO A 55 6.54 -13.48 21.68
CA PRO A 55 7.60 -14.42 21.33
C PRO A 55 8.68 -14.53 22.43
N ARG A 56 8.90 -13.46 23.22
CA ARG A 56 9.92 -13.36 24.27
C ARG A 56 9.48 -13.96 25.61
N CYS A 57 8.37 -13.48 26.19
CA CYS A 57 7.92 -13.89 27.53
C CYS A 57 6.70 -14.83 27.53
N LYS A 58 6.14 -15.16 26.36
CA LYS A 58 4.93 -16.00 26.19
C LYS A 58 3.65 -15.46 26.85
N SER A 59 3.64 -14.21 27.31
CA SER A 59 2.42 -13.55 27.81
C SER A 59 1.37 -13.46 26.69
N LYS A 60 0.10 -13.53 27.07
CA LYS A 60 -1.02 -13.40 26.13
C LYS A 60 -1.52 -11.96 26.05
N SER A 61 -1.69 -11.48 24.82
CA SER A 61 -2.34 -10.20 24.47
C SER A 61 -3.58 -10.47 23.60
N CYS A 62 -4.62 -9.65 23.70
CA CYS A 62 -5.87 -9.87 22.97
C CYS A 62 -5.84 -9.36 21.52
N ASP A 63 -5.07 -8.30 21.24
CA ASP A 63 -5.07 -7.63 19.95
C ASP A 63 -3.68 -7.09 19.56
N LEU A 64 -3.50 -6.75 18.28
CA LEU A 64 -2.29 -6.16 17.70
C LEU A 64 -2.67 -4.96 16.83
N PRO A 65 -1.86 -3.89 16.79
CA PRO A 65 -0.56 -3.72 17.46
C PRO A 65 -0.70 -3.36 18.94
N THR A 66 0.18 -3.89 19.79
CA THR A 66 0.19 -3.58 21.23
C THR A 66 1.59 -3.71 21.82
N THR A 67 1.86 -3.11 22.98
CA THR A 67 3.11 -3.36 23.73
C THR A 67 2.89 -4.48 24.75
N CYS A 68 3.84 -5.42 24.81
CA CYS A 68 3.78 -6.48 25.80
C CYS A 68 3.96 -5.93 27.22
N GLN A 69 2.98 -6.13 28.09
CA GLN A 69 2.98 -5.61 29.48
C GLN A 69 4.00 -6.30 30.41
N VAL A 70 4.64 -7.39 29.98
CA VAL A 70 5.61 -8.15 30.78
C VAL A 70 7.05 -7.80 30.41
N CYS A 71 7.36 -7.66 29.12
CA CYS A 71 8.73 -7.44 28.63
C CYS A 71 8.92 -6.19 27.77
N ASN A 72 7.89 -5.35 27.65
CA ASN A 72 7.86 -4.11 26.87
C ASN A 72 8.21 -4.24 25.38
N LEU A 73 8.25 -5.46 24.84
CA LEU A 73 8.45 -5.69 23.41
C LEU A 73 7.20 -5.23 22.64
N PRO A 74 7.33 -4.33 21.64
CA PRO A 74 6.23 -3.98 20.75
C PRO A 74 5.83 -5.20 19.91
N LEU A 75 4.55 -5.53 19.92
CA LEU A 75 3.98 -6.65 19.20
C LEU A 75 3.21 -6.12 17.99
N VAL A 76 3.63 -6.53 16.81
CA VAL A 76 3.04 -6.13 15.53
C VAL A 76 2.74 -7.36 14.69
N SER A 77 1.74 -7.27 13.82
CA SER A 77 1.48 -8.33 12.84
C SER A 77 2.29 -8.06 11.57
N SER A 78 2.87 -9.11 10.98
CA SER A 78 3.57 -8.98 9.69
C SER A 78 2.66 -8.38 8.60
N PRO A 79 1.36 -8.76 8.50
CA PRO A 79 0.46 -8.15 7.52
C PRO A 79 0.21 -6.65 7.72
N HIS A 80 0.15 -6.16 8.96
CA HIS A 80 -0.02 -4.72 9.21
C HIS A 80 1.20 -3.93 8.72
N LEU A 81 2.42 -4.43 8.99
CA LEU A 81 3.65 -3.81 8.50
C LEU A 81 3.72 -3.84 6.97
N ALA A 82 3.40 -5.00 6.37
CA ALA A 82 3.41 -5.15 4.92
C ALA A 82 2.41 -4.21 4.23
N ARG A 83 1.24 -3.99 4.84
CA ARG A 83 0.26 -3.04 4.30
C ARG A 83 0.82 -1.63 4.24
N SER A 84 1.68 -1.20 5.17
CA SER A 84 2.29 0.14 5.14
C SER A 84 3.43 0.30 4.12
N TYR A 85 3.88 -0.78 3.45
CA TYR A 85 4.98 -0.71 2.49
C TYR A 85 4.71 0.16 1.27
N HIS A 86 3.44 0.39 0.88
CA HIS A 86 3.12 1.27 -0.24
C HIS A 86 3.56 2.73 -0.04
N HIS A 87 3.75 3.18 1.21
CA HIS A 87 4.33 4.49 1.49
C HIS A 87 5.86 4.51 1.36
N LEU A 88 6.51 3.36 1.58
CA LEU A 88 7.96 3.21 1.45
C LEU A 88 8.37 2.98 0.00
N PHE A 89 7.53 2.28 -0.77
CA PHE A 89 7.74 1.93 -2.17
C PHE A 89 6.48 2.25 -2.98
N PRO A 90 6.21 3.54 -3.25
CA PRO A 90 5.05 3.92 -4.05
C PRO A 90 5.19 3.41 -5.49
N VAL A 91 4.07 3.05 -6.11
CA VAL A 91 4.02 2.69 -7.53
C VAL A 91 4.42 3.91 -8.36
N ALA A 92 5.33 3.73 -9.31
CA ALA A 92 5.71 4.78 -10.24
C ALA A 92 4.52 5.11 -11.15
N LYS A 93 4.28 6.41 -11.36
CA LYS A 93 3.24 6.89 -12.27
C LYS A 93 3.41 6.28 -13.65
N PHE A 94 2.31 5.82 -14.23
CA PHE A 94 2.31 5.24 -15.57
C PHE A 94 2.49 6.34 -16.64
N ALA A 95 3.17 5.99 -17.72
CA ALA A 95 3.38 6.90 -18.85
C ALA A 95 2.07 7.03 -19.62
N GLN A 96 1.59 8.27 -19.78
CA GLN A 96 0.35 8.55 -20.49
C GLN A 96 0.60 8.60 -22.01
N HIS A 97 -0.21 7.86 -22.75
CA HIS A 97 -0.26 7.81 -24.20
C HIS A 97 -1.63 8.25 -24.69
N LEU A 98 -1.67 9.24 -25.60
CA LEU A 98 -2.92 9.70 -26.19
C LEU A 98 -3.29 8.82 -27.39
N LEU A 99 -4.52 8.31 -27.36
CA LEU A 99 -5.10 7.42 -28.37
C LEU A 99 -5.88 8.19 -29.45
N ARG A 100 -6.34 9.42 -29.16
CA ARG A 100 -6.97 10.32 -30.13
C ARG A 100 -6.32 11.70 -30.10
N SER A 101 -6.19 12.30 -31.29
CA SER A 101 -5.71 13.67 -31.46
C SER A 101 -6.85 14.65 -31.19
N GLY A 102 -6.96 15.12 -29.95
CA GLY A 102 -7.76 16.29 -29.59
C GLY A 102 -6.87 17.53 -29.65
N ALA A 103 -7.24 18.51 -30.48
CA ALA A 103 -6.48 19.74 -30.66
C ALA A 103 -6.40 20.56 -29.37
N THR A 104 -5.33 20.41 -28.59
CA THR A 104 -4.75 21.47 -27.74
C THR A 104 -3.39 20.99 -27.24
N GLY A 105 -2.35 21.73 -27.59
CA GLY A 105 -0.97 21.32 -27.42
C GLY A 105 -0.51 21.37 -25.97
N GLU A 106 -0.18 20.21 -25.41
CA GLU A 106 0.78 20.11 -24.30
C GLU A 106 1.92 19.18 -24.74
N LYS A 107 3.14 19.72 -24.70
CA LYS A 107 4.35 19.15 -25.30
C LYS A 107 4.85 17.98 -24.44
N GLY A 108 4.46 16.75 -24.79
CA GLY A 108 5.06 15.56 -24.17
C GLY A 108 4.38 14.22 -24.48
N ALA A 109 3.13 14.20 -24.93
CA ALA A 109 2.40 12.96 -25.13
C ALA A 109 2.76 12.30 -26.48
N LYS A 110 3.26 11.06 -26.44
CA LYS A 110 3.47 10.24 -27.64
C LYS A 110 2.11 9.73 -28.13
N ILE A 111 1.75 10.10 -29.36
CA ILE A 111 0.55 9.61 -30.04
C ILE A 111 0.84 8.18 -30.53
N SER A 112 0.19 7.18 -29.95
CA SER A 112 0.35 5.79 -30.34
C SER A 112 -0.99 5.22 -30.85
N PRO A 113 -1.29 5.37 -32.16
CA PRO A 113 -2.55 4.90 -32.74
C PRO A 113 -2.68 3.36 -32.68
N GLU A 114 -1.59 2.62 -32.45
CA GLU A 114 -1.60 1.16 -32.33
C GLU A 114 -2.26 0.63 -31.03
N LEU A 115 -2.44 1.47 -30.00
CA LEU A 115 -3.04 1.04 -28.74
C LEU A 115 -4.59 1.07 -28.75
N VAL A 116 -5.21 1.68 -29.77
CA VAL A 116 -6.67 1.91 -29.87
C VAL A 116 -7.49 0.61 -29.94
N GLN A 117 -6.84 -0.54 -30.12
CA GLN A 117 -7.48 -1.86 -30.16
C GLN A 117 -6.88 -2.87 -29.18
N LYS A 118 -5.94 -2.44 -28.31
CA LYS A 118 -5.43 -3.30 -27.24
C LYS A 118 -6.41 -3.37 -26.08
N LYS A 119 -6.42 -4.50 -25.39
CA LYS A 119 -7.18 -4.67 -24.15
C LYS A 119 -6.35 -4.14 -22.98
N CYS A 120 -7.02 -3.46 -22.05
CA CYS A 120 -6.46 -3.11 -20.75
C CYS A 120 -6.06 -4.39 -20.01
N PHE A 121 -4.85 -4.43 -19.45
CA PHE A 121 -4.36 -5.61 -18.70
C PHE A 121 -5.17 -5.88 -17.43
N GLY A 122 -5.74 -4.83 -16.80
CA GLY A 122 -6.50 -4.95 -15.56
C GLY A 122 -7.95 -5.40 -15.74
N CYS A 123 -8.72 -4.70 -16.57
CA CYS A 123 -10.15 -4.95 -16.76
C CYS A 123 -10.52 -5.70 -18.05
N LEU A 124 -9.54 -5.96 -18.92
CA LEU A 124 -9.70 -6.65 -20.21
C LEU A 124 -10.61 -5.93 -21.23
N LEU A 125 -11.02 -4.69 -20.95
CA LEU A 125 -11.79 -3.84 -21.87
C LEU A 125 -10.88 -3.23 -22.96
N LEU A 126 -11.44 -2.93 -24.13
CA LEU A 126 -10.70 -2.27 -25.21
C LEU A 126 -10.39 -0.81 -24.87
N LEU A 127 -9.13 -0.41 -25.05
CA LEU A 127 -8.65 0.94 -24.80
C LEU A 127 -9.17 1.90 -25.88
N GLY A 128 -9.59 3.11 -25.49
CA GLY A 128 -10.08 4.14 -26.43
C GLY A 128 -11.59 4.17 -26.65
N LEU A 129 -12.35 3.32 -25.95
CA LEU A 129 -13.80 3.46 -25.81
C LEU A 129 -14.18 4.54 -24.80
N ASP A 130 -13.29 4.82 -23.86
CA ASP A 130 -13.47 5.75 -22.76
C ASP A 130 -13.29 7.20 -23.24
N GLY A 131 -14.14 8.13 -22.78
CA GLY A 131 -14.23 9.51 -23.29
C GLY A 131 -12.94 10.35 -23.22
N GLU A 132 -11.93 9.92 -22.46
CA GLU A 132 -10.63 10.61 -22.35
C GLU A 132 -9.59 10.16 -23.38
N GLY A 133 -9.80 9.04 -24.08
CA GLY A 133 -8.91 8.61 -25.17
C GLY A 133 -7.43 8.52 -24.80
N ALA A 134 -7.11 8.09 -23.57
CA ALA A 134 -5.75 7.92 -23.09
C ALA A 134 -5.50 6.50 -22.57
N ALA A 135 -4.27 6.03 -22.70
CA ALA A 135 -3.78 4.77 -22.16
C ALA A 135 -2.57 5.02 -21.27
N TYR A 136 -2.40 4.18 -20.25
CA TYR A 136 -1.36 4.35 -19.23
C TYR A 136 -0.46 3.12 -19.24
N GLU A 137 0.82 3.31 -19.52
CA GLU A 137 1.80 2.22 -19.64
C GLU A 137 2.71 2.16 -18.40
N CYS A 138 2.86 0.97 -17.84
CA CYS A 138 3.78 0.74 -16.73
C CYS A 138 5.24 0.72 -17.22
N ALA A 139 6.11 1.53 -16.63
CA ALA A 139 7.53 1.60 -17.02
C ALA A 139 8.33 0.30 -16.79
N THR A 140 7.85 -0.59 -15.89
CA THR A 140 8.57 -1.81 -15.51
C THR A 140 8.13 -3.02 -16.35
N CYS A 141 6.84 -3.32 -16.39
CA CYS A 141 6.32 -4.49 -17.12
C CYS A 141 5.78 -4.17 -18.52
N GLN A 142 5.73 -2.90 -18.92
CA GLN A 142 5.24 -2.42 -20.23
C GLN A 142 3.79 -2.82 -20.55
N ASN A 143 3.02 -3.25 -19.53
CA ASN A 143 1.59 -3.49 -19.67
C ASN A 143 0.81 -2.18 -19.69
N VAL A 144 -0.32 -2.19 -20.39
CA VAL A 144 -1.14 -1.01 -20.66
C VAL A 144 -2.47 -1.09 -19.91
N PHE A 145 -2.88 0.02 -19.32
CA PHE A 145 -4.08 0.16 -18.49
C PHE A 145 -4.96 1.32 -18.99
N CYS A 146 -6.28 1.23 -18.75
CA CYS A 146 -7.21 2.36 -18.92
C CYS A 146 -7.12 3.36 -17.75
N SER A 147 -7.75 4.53 -17.86
CA SER A 147 -7.71 5.58 -16.82
C SER A 147 -8.29 5.11 -15.48
N GLU A 148 -9.37 4.32 -15.49
CA GLU A 148 -9.96 3.76 -14.28
C GLU A 148 -9.01 2.77 -13.59
N CYS A 149 -8.35 1.92 -14.37
CA CYS A 149 -7.38 0.96 -13.84
C CYS A 149 -6.13 1.68 -13.31
N ASP A 150 -5.65 2.73 -13.98
CA ASP A 150 -4.55 3.57 -13.49
C ASP A 150 -4.88 4.20 -12.14
N THR A 151 -6.06 4.82 -12.03
CA THR A 151 -6.56 5.43 -10.78
C THR A 151 -6.67 4.38 -9.67
N TYR A 152 -7.26 3.22 -9.98
CA TYR A 152 -7.41 2.14 -9.00
C TYR A 152 -6.07 1.59 -8.51
N VAL A 153 -5.08 1.48 -9.39
CA VAL A 153 -3.73 1.04 -9.04
C VAL A 153 -3.07 2.02 -8.08
N HIS A 154 -3.17 3.33 -8.34
CA HIS A 154 -2.49 4.35 -7.55
C HIS A 154 -3.19 4.71 -6.24
N ASP A 155 -4.53 4.63 -6.19
CA ASP A 155 -5.31 5.06 -5.01
C ASP A 155 -5.70 3.90 -4.08
N SER A 156 -5.87 2.69 -4.62
CA SER A 156 -6.44 1.55 -3.86
C SER A 156 -5.48 0.37 -3.78
N LEU A 157 -5.03 -0.15 -4.93
CA LEU A 157 -4.25 -1.39 -4.97
C LEU A 157 -2.80 -1.18 -4.53
N HIS A 158 -2.25 -0.01 -4.81
CA HIS A 158 -0.87 0.39 -4.56
C HIS A 158 0.18 -0.62 -5.07
N ASN A 159 -0.17 -1.40 -6.08
CA ASN A 159 0.67 -2.38 -6.75
C ASN A 159 0.24 -2.48 -8.21
N CYS A 160 1.19 -2.60 -9.12
CA CYS A 160 0.89 -2.86 -10.53
C CYS A 160 0.62 -4.37 -10.74
N PRO A 161 -0.58 -4.78 -11.22
CA PRO A 161 -0.93 -6.20 -11.40
C PRO A 161 -0.01 -6.98 -12.36
N GLY A 162 0.68 -6.27 -13.26
CA GLY A 162 1.62 -6.89 -14.19
C GLY A 162 3.07 -6.97 -13.68
N CYS A 163 3.39 -6.34 -12.54
CA CYS A 163 4.72 -6.39 -11.93
C CYS A 163 4.78 -7.33 -10.72
N SER A 164 3.62 -7.72 -10.19
CA SER A 164 3.48 -8.70 -9.11
C SER A 164 3.71 -10.12 -9.60
#